data_AF-A0A857J8E3-F1
#
_entry.id   AF-A0A857J8E3-F1
#
_cell.length_a   1.000
_cell.length_b   1.000
_cell.length_c   1.000
_cell.angle_alpha   90.00
_cell.angle_beta   90.00
_cell.angle_gamma   90.00
#
_symmetry.space_group_name_H-M   'P 1'
#
loop_
_entity.id
_entity.type
_entity.pdbx_description
1 polymer ?
#
loop_
_entity_poly.entity_id
_entity_poly.type
_entity_poly.pdbx_seq_one_letter_code
_entity_poly.pdbx_strand_id
1 'polypeptide(L)'
;MHLVPVQQSKPLVAQNHEPGRFETLPNEIKYEVFRAMLQWIVPLPQCGGADLFGDLNQALAQTFAEPSATCRVIESLWAAGTGPGLRAALGAIEQAPAQYRCDCWRAAWAVLAAADRDENVDEPQVDAAFLHILDHLPADPGQRLRQLQHAARFMVDRIFDPRGTTSATRLLQHCAALPRIPDSLWRDLLLFWMHFSTAGDFQPGSSLEGLTPVQQEELALMVECNRDVTDGPLAGRFPGWLQGAERVRDAAARLNLLLTLRARVRRVSRTQEECERNEKAADEALLRVREPRLRPQVLRCIEAHADHPLRETLAQELAAFDPSEAIQVLLQQARALSLDTQGRALLTRCLDELMQRSRLAPDRHADFLRNMAMASRNASGARMNEDIARRVMQECATLEPASRLTVLAALQITYWFDMDMRQRWQADWRTALDETIAALPQADTSAAVLRLAQGLLPALRRPDSRDAALQAMLHGLPAMEPHLQARLLQKIVGCCIQQDPMLLEQHALQLIQACARLPFHLRPARLDLLPCQPEAPSCRQLADLVRQTRQEHLNWAIQSRTRQATGAGAR
;
A
#
# COMPACT_ATOMS: atom_id res chain seq x y z
N MET A 1 -28.78 42.29 42.35
CA MET A 1 -29.18 40.88 42.36
C MET A 1 -30.46 40.74 41.55
N HIS A 2 -30.35 40.36 40.28
CA HIS A 2 -31.47 39.91 39.46
C HIS A 2 -30.96 38.74 38.62
N LEU A 3 -31.55 37.58 38.87
CA LEU A 3 -31.39 36.36 38.10
C LEU A 3 -32.03 36.59 36.72
N VAL A 4 -31.22 36.49 35.66
CA VAL A 4 -31.71 36.39 34.29
C VAL A 4 -32.02 34.91 34.03
N PRO A 5 -33.27 34.55 33.63
CA PRO A 5 -33.60 33.17 33.32
C PRO A 5 -33.00 32.78 31.97
N VAL A 6 -32.33 31.62 31.97
CA VAL A 6 -31.82 30.92 30.79
C VAL A 6 -32.98 30.67 29.83
N GLN A 7 -32.89 31.25 28.64
CA GLN A 7 -33.75 30.90 27.51
C GLN A 7 -33.55 29.41 27.20
N GLN A 8 -34.60 28.61 27.39
CA GLN A 8 -34.68 27.28 26.83
C GLN A 8 -34.73 27.40 25.31
N SER A 9 -33.60 27.09 24.66
CA SER A 9 -33.54 26.86 23.22
C SER A 9 -34.55 25.76 22.88
N LYS A 10 -35.58 26.10 22.08
CA LYS A 10 -36.45 25.10 21.47
C LYS A 10 -35.57 24.08 20.74
N PRO A 11 -35.75 22.76 20.93
CA PRO A 11 -35.13 21.80 20.04
C PRO A 11 -35.63 22.08 18.63
N LEU A 12 -34.69 22.28 17.70
CA LEU A 12 -34.96 22.23 16.27
C LEU A 12 -35.67 20.89 16.02
N VAL A 13 -36.95 20.97 15.69
CA VAL A 13 -37.72 19.83 15.19
C VAL A 13 -36.96 19.32 13.98
N ALA A 14 -36.24 18.23 14.15
CA ALA A 14 -35.74 17.44 13.04
C ALA A 14 -36.97 17.11 12.19
N GLN A 15 -37.07 17.72 11.02
CA GLN A 15 -38.07 17.31 10.04
C GLN A 15 -37.82 15.83 9.80
N ASN A 16 -38.75 14.99 10.24
CA ASN A 16 -38.85 13.60 9.86
C ASN A 16 -39.07 13.57 8.34
N HIS A 17 -37.99 13.68 7.57
CA HIS A 17 -37.98 13.14 6.23
C HIS A 17 -37.98 11.63 6.43
N GLU A 18 -39.14 11.00 6.23
CA GLU A 18 -39.15 9.55 6.01
C GLU A 18 -38.07 9.25 4.96
N PRO A 19 -37.13 8.33 5.22
CA PRO A 19 -36.11 8.02 4.25
C PRO A 19 -36.80 7.59 2.97
N GLY A 20 -36.63 8.39 1.90
CA GLY A 20 -37.25 8.14 0.61
C GLY A 20 -36.95 6.72 0.17
N ARG A 21 -37.99 5.97 -0.25
CA ARG A 21 -37.79 4.59 -0.71
C ARG A 21 -36.87 4.60 -1.93
N PHE A 22 -35.95 3.64 -2.03
CA PHE A 22 -34.95 3.59 -3.10
C PHE A 22 -35.61 3.67 -4.49
N GLU A 23 -36.78 3.06 -4.64
CA GLU A 23 -37.65 3.09 -5.82
C GLU A 23 -38.07 4.48 -6.28
N THR A 24 -38.20 5.42 -5.35
CA THR A 24 -38.65 6.81 -5.61
C THR A 24 -37.51 7.75 -5.94
N LEU A 25 -36.27 7.29 -5.80
CA LEU A 25 -35.10 8.07 -6.18
C LEU A 25 -35.05 8.25 -7.70
N PRO A 26 -34.52 9.39 -8.19
CA PRO A 26 -34.19 9.56 -9.59
C PRO A 26 -33.28 8.43 -10.08
N ASN A 27 -33.41 8.04 -11.35
CA ASN A 27 -32.62 6.95 -11.92
C ASN A 27 -31.12 7.23 -11.80
N GLU A 28 -30.73 8.49 -11.88
CA GLU A 28 -29.39 9.00 -11.69
C GLU A 28 -28.83 8.61 -10.31
N ILE A 29 -29.61 8.80 -9.24
CA ILE A 29 -29.20 8.45 -7.86
C ILE A 29 -29.14 6.93 -7.67
N LYS A 30 -30.06 6.19 -8.29
CA LYS A 30 -30.05 4.73 -8.29
C LYS A 30 -28.81 4.16 -9.00
N TYR A 31 -28.46 4.75 -10.15
CA TYR A 31 -27.23 4.41 -10.88
C TYR A 31 -25.98 4.76 -10.08
N GLU A 32 -25.98 5.87 -9.34
CA GLU A 32 -24.86 6.26 -8.47
C GLU A 32 -24.65 5.29 -7.31
N VAL A 33 -25.73 4.86 -6.65
CA VAL A 33 -25.67 3.81 -5.61
C VAL A 33 -25.16 2.50 -6.19
N PHE A 34 -25.59 2.14 -7.40
CA PHE A 34 -25.12 0.93 -8.06
C PHE A 34 -23.65 1.01 -8.47
N ARG A 35 -23.22 2.15 -9.03
CA ARG A 35 -21.82 2.42 -9.35
C ARG A 35 -20.95 2.37 -8.09
N ALA A 36 -21.45 2.89 -6.97
CA ALA A 36 -20.81 2.74 -5.69
C ALA A 36 -20.73 1.25 -5.31
N MET A 37 -21.80 0.46 -5.39
CA MET A 37 -21.76 -0.98 -5.07
C MET A 37 -20.79 -1.78 -5.96
N LEU A 38 -20.74 -1.50 -7.27
CA LEU A 38 -19.78 -2.12 -8.18
C LEU A 38 -18.33 -1.90 -7.75
N GLN A 39 -18.00 -0.76 -7.15
CA GLN A 39 -16.65 -0.51 -6.64
C GLN A 39 -16.28 -1.44 -5.47
N TRP A 40 -17.27 -1.97 -4.74
CA TRP A 40 -17.06 -2.82 -3.56
C TRP A 40 -17.07 -4.31 -3.93
N ILE A 41 -17.84 -4.71 -4.95
CA ILE A 41 -17.90 -6.11 -5.41
C ILE A 41 -16.65 -6.53 -6.19
N VAL A 42 -15.98 -5.58 -6.87
CA VAL A 42 -14.75 -5.85 -7.63
C VAL A 42 -13.66 -6.50 -6.77
N PRO A 43 -13.30 -5.96 -5.58
CA PRO A 43 -12.30 -6.59 -4.71
C PRO A 43 -12.87 -7.68 -3.78
N LEU A 44 -14.18 -7.69 -3.51
CA LEU A 44 -14.82 -8.57 -2.50
C LEU A 44 -16.24 -8.95 -2.96
N PRO A 45 -16.43 -10.03 -3.73
CA PRO A 45 -17.74 -10.44 -4.23
C PRO A 45 -18.73 -10.78 -3.10
N GLN A 46 -18.23 -11.27 -1.96
CA GLN A 46 -19.01 -11.56 -0.76
C GLN A 46 -19.63 -10.31 -0.10
N CYS A 47 -19.23 -9.10 -0.49
CA CYS A 47 -19.85 -7.86 -0.05
C CYS A 47 -21.20 -7.58 -0.76
N GLY A 48 -21.60 -8.44 -1.71
CA GLY A 48 -22.94 -8.48 -2.31
C GLY A 48 -23.01 -7.87 -3.70
N GLY A 49 -23.76 -8.53 -4.58
CA GLY A 49 -24.12 -8.05 -5.91
C GLY A 49 -25.52 -7.47 -6.03
N ALA A 50 -25.85 -7.06 -7.26
CA ALA A 50 -27.17 -6.54 -7.64
C ALA A 50 -28.31 -7.52 -7.38
N ASP A 51 -28.03 -8.78 -7.05
CA ASP A 51 -29.01 -9.79 -6.68
C ASP A 51 -29.87 -9.34 -5.49
N LEU A 52 -29.38 -8.44 -4.63
CA LEU A 52 -30.18 -7.73 -3.62
C LEU A 52 -31.43 -7.04 -4.24
N PHE A 53 -31.34 -6.66 -5.52
CA PHE A 53 -32.35 -5.96 -6.33
C PHE A 53 -32.97 -6.83 -7.46
N GLY A 54 -32.70 -8.14 -7.51
CA GLY A 54 -33.22 -9.04 -8.55
C GLY A 54 -34.75 -9.18 -8.55
N ASP A 55 -35.39 -8.95 -7.39
CA ASP A 55 -36.85 -9.12 -7.19
C ASP A 55 -37.61 -7.78 -7.11
N LEU A 56 -37.01 -6.68 -7.57
CA LEU A 56 -37.72 -5.40 -7.65
C LEU A 56 -38.70 -5.40 -8.83
N ASN A 57 -39.73 -4.54 -8.79
CA ASN A 57 -40.76 -4.47 -9.84
C ASN A 57 -40.16 -4.39 -11.26
N GLN A 58 -40.94 -4.80 -12.27
CA GLN A 58 -40.48 -4.96 -13.67
C GLN A 58 -39.71 -3.74 -14.22
N ALA A 59 -40.05 -2.52 -13.77
CA ALA A 59 -39.35 -1.29 -14.12
C ALA A 59 -37.92 -1.21 -13.54
N LEU A 60 -37.69 -1.62 -12.30
CA LEU A 60 -36.37 -1.67 -11.69
C LEU A 60 -35.56 -2.87 -12.21
N ALA A 61 -36.20 -4.02 -12.47
CA ALA A 61 -35.55 -5.15 -13.17
C ALA A 61 -35.05 -4.75 -14.57
N GLN A 62 -35.82 -3.94 -15.31
CA GLN A 62 -35.37 -3.35 -16.59
C GLN A 62 -34.24 -2.32 -16.39
N THR A 63 -34.36 -1.44 -15.38
CA THR A 63 -33.36 -0.41 -15.08
C THR A 63 -32.00 -1.00 -14.68
N PHE A 64 -32.02 -2.14 -13.97
CA PHE A 64 -30.82 -2.80 -13.44
C PHE A 64 -30.45 -4.08 -14.20
N ALA A 65 -31.08 -4.40 -15.33
CA ALA A 65 -30.75 -5.61 -16.09
C ALA A 65 -29.26 -5.68 -16.47
N GLU A 66 -28.72 -4.55 -16.92
CA GLU A 66 -27.30 -4.41 -17.28
C GLU A 66 -26.37 -4.49 -16.05
N PRO A 67 -26.52 -3.62 -15.02
CA PRO A 67 -25.94 -3.78 -13.68
C PRO A 67 -25.85 -5.21 -13.15
N SER A 68 -26.97 -5.94 -13.14
CA SER A 68 -27.06 -7.30 -12.59
C SER A 68 -26.37 -8.33 -13.47
N ALA A 69 -26.39 -8.16 -14.80
CA ALA A 69 -25.59 -8.99 -15.70
C ALA A 69 -24.09 -8.82 -15.41
N THR A 70 -23.63 -7.59 -15.16
CA THR A 70 -22.23 -7.32 -14.77
C THR A 70 -21.86 -7.96 -13.43
N CYS A 71 -22.69 -7.85 -12.40
CA CYS A 71 -22.42 -8.49 -11.11
C CYS A 71 -22.23 -10.01 -11.25
N ARG A 72 -23.10 -10.68 -12.02
CA ARG A 72 -22.97 -12.13 -12.26
C ARG A 72 -21.66 -12.52 -12.96
N VAL A 73 -21.16 -11.68 -13.86
CA VAL A 73 -19.84 -11.88 -14.48
C VAL A 73 -18.72 -11.70 -13.45
N ILE A 74 -18.80 -10.70 -12.57
CA ILE A 74 -17.80 -10.51 -11.51
C ILE A 74 -17.82 -11.67 -10.51
N GLU A 75 -19.00 -12.11 -10.09
CA GLU A 75 -19.17 -13.25 -9.19
C GLU A 75 -18.67 -14.55 -9.83
N SER A 76 -18.94 -14.77 -11.12
CA SER A 76 -18.44 -15.96 -11.81
C SER A 76 -16.91 -15.97 -11.92
N LEU A 77 -16.27 -14.82 -12.12
CA LEU A 77 -14.80 -14.69 -12.08
C LEU A 77 -14.23 -15.13 -10.73
N TRP A 78 -14.85 -14.73 -9.63
CA TRP A 78 -14.40 -15.09 -8.29
C TRP A 78 -14.74 -16.54 -7.89
N ALA A 79 -15.89 -17.06 -8.32
CA ALA A 79 -16.32 -18.43 -8.04
C ALA A 79 -15.54 -19.47 -8.85
N ALA A 80 -15.00 -19.07 -10.00
CA ALA A 80 -14.35 -19.98 -10.95
C ALA A 80 -13.00 -20.55 -10.47
N GLY A 81 -12.38 -19.99 -9.43
CA GLY A 81 -11.07 -20.42 -8.94
C GLY A 81 -9.98 -20.24 -10.00
N THR A 82 -9.09 -21.23 -10.17
CA THR A 82 -8.03 -21.25 -11.20
C THR A 82 -8.27 -22.28 -12.31
N GLY A 83 -7.57 -22.13 -13.44
CA GLY A 83 -7.60 -23.11 -14.54
C GLY A 83 -8.77 -22.94 -15.53
N PRO A 84 -9.40 -24.03 -16.02
CA PRO A 84 -10.41 -23.97 -17.09
C PRO A 84 -11.65 -23.14 -16.73
N GLY A 85 -12.08 -23.17 -15.47
CA GLY A 85 -13.21 -22.38 -14.98
C GLY A 85 -12.97 -20.88 -15.12
N LEU A 86 -11.78 -20.42 -14.71
CA LEU A 86 -11.39 -19.02 -14.83
C LEU A 86 -11.34 -18.56 -16.28
N ARG A 87 -10.82 -19.40 -17.19
CA ARG A 87 -10.81 -19.10 -18.63
C ARG A 87 -12.23 -18.94 -19.19
N ALA A 88 -13.16 -19.79 -18.80
CA ALA A 88 -14.56 -19.66 -19.21
C ALA A 88 -15.20 -18.36 -18.67
N ALA A 89 -14.91 -18.00 -17.41
CA ALA A 89 -15.40 -16.77 -16.80
C ALA A 89 -14.79 -15.50 -17.45
N LEU A 90 -13.50 -15.54 -17.82
CA LEU A 90 -12.84 -14.47 -18.58
C LEU A 90 -13.50 -14.26 -19.95
N GLY A 91 -13.85 -15.34 -20.65
CA GLY A 91 -14.59 -15.27 -21.91
C GLY A 91 -15.98 -14.63 -21.78
N ALA A 92 -16.59 -14.68 -20.60
CA ALA A 92 -17.91 -14.07 -20.34
C ALA A 92 -17.85 -12.54 -20.19
N ILE A 93 -16.66 -11.93 -20.04
CA ILE A 93 -16.50 -10.47 -19.93
C ILE A 93 -16.99 -9.75 -21.20
N GLU A 94 -16.78 -10.35 -22.37
CA GLU A 94 -17.26 -9.83 -23.66
C GLU A 94 -18.80 -9.73 -23.70
N GLN A 95 -19.50 -10.60 -22.95
CA GLN A 95 -20.96 -10.64 -22.86
C GLN A 95 -21.51 -9.60 -21.88
N ALA A 96 -20.66 -8.98 -21.05
CA ALA A 96 -21.09 -7.93 -20.14
C ALA A 96 -21.46 -6.64 -20.91
N PRO A 97 -22.44 -5.85 -20.40
CA PRO A 97 -22.80 -4.57 -20.97
C PRO A 97 -21.58 -3.65 -21.14
N ALA A 98 -21.46 -3.00 -22.30
CA ALA A 98 -20.26 -2.28 -22.71
C ALA A 98 -19.78 -1.24 -21.69
N GLN A 99 -20.72 -0.54 -21.03
CA GLN A 99 -20.42 0.48 -20.03
C GLN A 99 -19.74 -0.05 -18.75
N TYR A 100 -19.92 -1.34 -18.44
CA TYR A 100 -19.36 -1.97 -17.23
C TYR A 100 -18.22 -2.95 -17.48
N ARG A 101 -17.83 -3.17 -18.76
CA ARG A 101 -16.71 -4.08 -19.10
C ARG A 101 -15.42 -3.71 -18.38
N CYS A 102 -15.18 -2.41 -18.15
CA CYS A 102 -14.02 -1.95 -17.39
C CYS A 102 -14.02 -2.45 -15.94
N ASP A 103 -15.18 -2.58 -15.29
CA ASP A 103 -15.30 -3.11 -13.93
C ASP A 103 -15.09 -4.64 -13.92
N CYS A 104 -15.64 -5.36 -14.90
CA CYS A 104 -15.38 -6.80 -15.07
C CYS A 104 -13.89 -7.11 -15.27
N TRP A 105 -13.20 -6.34 -16.11
CA TRP A 105 -11.75 -6.47 -16.28
C TRP A 105 -10.97 -6.17 -14.99
N ARG A 106 -11.41 -5.17 -14.21
CA ARG A 106 -10.80 -4.88 -12.90
C ARG A 106 -10.95 -6.05 -11.93
N ALA A 107 -12.11 -6.70 -11.93
CA ALA A 107 -12.36 -7.91 -11.14
C ALA A 107 -11.49 -9.08 -11.62
N ALA A 108 -11.33 -9.28 -12.93
CA ALA A 108 -10.47 -10.33 -13.48
C ALA A 108 -9.02 -10.22 -12.98
N TRP A 109 -8.45 -9.02 -12.98
CA TRP A 109 -7.11 -8.78 -12.42
C TRP A 109 -7.06 -8.97 -10.91
N ALA A 110 -8.11 -8.59 -10.18
CA ALA A 110 -8.20 -8.79 -8.73
C ALA A 110 -8.25 -10.28 -8.37
N VAL A 111 -9.01 -11.08 -9.12
CA VAL A 111 -9.08 -12.54 -8.98
C VAL A 111 -7.71 -13.16 -9.24
N LEU A 112 -7.06 -12.78 -10.34
CA LEU A 112 -5.74 -13.31 -10.68
C LEU A 112 -4.68 -12.94 -9.63
N ALA A 113 -4.74 -11.72 -9.09
CA ALA A 113 -3.85 -11.28 -8.01
C ALA A 113 -4.18 -11.93 -6.66
N ALA A 114 -5.41 -12.38 -6.43
CA ALA A 114 -5.79 -13.15 -5.25
C ALA A 114 -5.32 -14.60 -5.36
N ALA A 115 -5.55 -15.25 -6.51
CA ALA A 115 -5.13 -16.62 -6.79
C ALA A 115 -3.63 -16.81 -6.64
N ASP A 116 -2.84 -15.81 -7.04
CA ASP A 116 -1.39 -15.85 -6.90
C ASP A 116 -0.86 -15.71 -5.48
N ARG A 117 -1.61 -15.05 -4.60
CA ARG A 117 -1.25 -14.93 -3.19
C ARG A 117 -1.70 -16.14 -2.38
N ASP A 118 -2.44 -17.05 -2.99
CA ASP A 118 -2.89 -18.29 -2.37
C ASP A 118 -1.84 -19.38 -2.58
N GLU A 119 -1.20 -19.80 -1.49
CA GLU A 119 -0.17 -20.84 -1.50
C GLU A 119 -0.70 -22.21 -1.99
N ASN A 120 -2.02 -22.39 -2.06
CA ASN A 120 -2.65 -23.64 -2.51
C ASN A 120 -2.89 -23.69 -4.03
N VAL A 121 -2.58 -22.62 -4.77
CA VAL A 121 -2.78 -22.55 -6.22
C VAL A 121 -1.47 -22.80 -6.94
N ASP A 122 -1.47 -23.77 -7.86
CA ASP A 122 -0.29 -24.06 -8.67
C ASP A 122 0.08 -22.89 -9.59
N GLU A 123 1.34 -22.46 -9.54
CA GLU A 123 1.90 -21.37 -10.36
C GLU A 123 1.62 -21.49 -11.88
N PRO A 124 1.76 -22.68 -12.53
CA PRO A 124 1.42 -22.84 -13.95
C PRO A 124 -0.03 -22.50 -14.29
N GLN A 125 -0.96 -22.61 -13.34
CA GLN A 125 -2.36 -22.28 -13.56
C GLN A 125 -2.57 -20.75 -13.58
N VAL A 126 -1.83 -20.02 -12.74
CA VAL A 126 -1.83 -18.56 -12.71
C VAL A 126 -1.22 -18.01 -14.00
N ASP A 127 -0.10 -18.57 -14.44
CA ASP A 127 0.55 -18.19 -15.71
C ASP A 127 -0.33 -18.51 -16.93
N ALA A 128 -0.99 -19.66 -16.95
CA ALA A 128 -1.95 -19.99 -18.02
C ALA A 128 -3.16 -19.04 -18.04
N ALA A 129 -3.64 -18.59 -16.88
CA ALA A 129 -4.71 -17.61 -16.79
C ALA A 129 -4.25 -16.21 -17.25
N PHE A 130 -3.04 -15.82 -16.89
CA PHE A 130 -2.41 -14.59 -17.37
C PHE A 130 -2.27 -14.57 -18.90
N LEU A 131 -1.73 -15.63 -19.49
CA LEU A 131 -1.64 -15.80 -20.94
C LEU A 131 -3.01 -15.74 -21.61
N HIS A 132 -4.01 -16.38 -21.01
CA HIS A 132 -5.38 -16.33 -21.52
C HIS A 132 -5.95 -14.91 -21.54
N ILE A 133 -5.68 -14.09 -20.51
CA ILE A 133 -6.05 -12.67 -20.51
C ILE A 133 -5.38 -11.92 -21.66
N LEU A 134 -4.09 -12.15 -21.90
CA LEU A 134 -3.35 -11.51 -23.00
C LEU A 134 -3.89 -11.91 -24.37
N ASP A 135 -4.27 -13.18 -24.54
CA ASP A 135 -4.82 -13.68 -25.80
C ASP A 135 -6.25 -13.14 -26.08
N HIS A 136 -6.96 -12.69 -25.04
CA HIS A 136 -8.35 -12.20 -25.12
C HIS A 136 -8.49 -10.73 -24.72
N LEU A 137 -7.47 -9.92 -25.01
CA LEU A 137 -7.52 -8.47 -24.78
C LEU A 137 -8.66 -7.83 -25.58
N PRO A 138 -9.34 -6.81 -25.01
CA PRO A 138 -10.48 -6.17 -25.67
C PRO A 138 -10.08 -5.55 -27.02
N ALA A 139 -11.04 -5.52 -27.95
CA ALA A 139 -10.84 -4.92 -29.28
C ALA A 139 -10.68 -3.40 -29.23
N ASP A 140 -11.33 -2.73 -28.26
CA ASP A 140 -11.22 -1.28 -28.07
C ASP A 140 -9.78 -0.87 -27.70
N PRO A 141 -9.13 0.03 -28.47
CA PRO A 141 -7.73 0.40 -28.24
C PRO A 141 -7.46 1.00 -26.85
N GLY A 142 -8.41 1.78 -26.32
CA GLY A 142 -8.26 2.45 -25.02
C GLY A 142 -8.38 1.47 -23.85
N GLN A 143 -9.29 0.51 -23.93
CA GLN A 143 -9.39 -0.59 -22.96
C GLN A 143 -8.21 -1.54 -23.08
N ARG A 144 -7.77 -1.87 -24.31
CA ARG A 144 -6.61 -2.73 -24.56
C ARG A 144 -5.36 -2.19 -23.90
N LEU A 145 -5.06 -0.90 -24.12
CA LEU A 145 -3.92 -0.25 -23.49
C LEU A 145 -3.98 -0.30 -21.96
N ARG A 146 -5.17 -0.07 -21.38
CA ARG A 146 -5.38 -0.19 -19.93
C ARG A 146 -5.10 -1.61 -19.42
N GLN A 147 -5.58 -2.64 -20.13
CA GLN A 147 -5.31 -4.02 -19.74
C GLN A 147 -3.84 -4.39 -19.86
N LEU A 148 -3.12 -3.89 -20.88
CA LEU A 148 -1.67 -4.07 -21.00
C LEU A 148 -0.89 -3.38 -19.88
N GLN A 149 -1.33 -2.20 -19.42
CA GLN A 149 -0.76 -1.54 -18.24
C GLN A 149 -1.01 -2.33 -16.95
N HIS A 150 -2.20 -2.92 -16.79
CA HIS A 150 -2.47 -3.82 -15.67
C HIS A 150 -1.60 -5.08 -15.73
N ALA A 151 -1.44 -5.68 -16.91
CA ALA A 151 -0.59 -6.84 -17.13
C ALA A 151 0.88 -6.55 -16.78
N ALA A 152 1.43 -5.41 -17.24
CA ALA A 152 2.80 -5.01 -16.92
C ALA A 152 3.00 -4.82 -15.41
N ARG A 153 2.08 -4.12 -14.74
CA ARG A 153 2.14 -3.94 -13.27
C ARG A 153 2.05 -5.25 -12.51
N PHE A 154 1.13 -6.11 -12.93
CA PHE A 154 0.96 -7.44 -12.35
C PHE A 154 2.25 -8.26 -12.41
N MET A 155 3.01 -8.16 -13.51
CA MET A 155 4.32 -8.81 -13.64
C MET A 155 5.42 -8.11 -12.81
N VAL A 156 5.41 -6.77 -12.74
CA VAL A 156 6.36 -5.98 -11.91
C VAL A 156 6.18 -6.28 -10.42
N ASP A 157 4.95 -6.42 -9.93
CA ASP A 157 4.69 -6.74 -8.52
C ASP A 157 5.25 -8.13 -8.11
N ARG A 158 5.68 -8.95 -9.08
CA ARG A 158 6.15 -10.33 -8.94
C ARG A 158 7.61 -10.52 -9.34
N ILE A 159 8.38 -9.44 -9.36
CA ILE A 159 9.79 -9.39 -9.71
C ILE A 159 10.68 -10.48 -9.06
N PHE A 160 10.27 -11.05 -7.92
CA PHE A 160 11.03 -12.08 -7.19
C PHE A 160 10.61 -13.53 -7.50
N ASP A 161 9.66 -13.74 -8.40
CA ASP A 161 9.11 -15.03 -8.78
C ASP A 161 9.40 -15.29 -10.28
N PRO A 162 10.36 -16.18 -10.61
CA PRO A 162 10.81 -16.38 -11.99
C PRO A 162 9.75 -17.16 -12.79
N ARG A 163 8.72 -16.44 -13.25
CA ARG A 163 7.65 -16.97 -14.12
C ARG A 163 8.15 -17.45 -15.48
N GLY A 164 7.26 -17.95 -16.34
CA GLY A 164 7.63 -18.38 -17.69
C GLY A 164 8.06 -17.24 -18.62
N THR A 165 9.16 -17.44 -19.36
CA THR A 165 9.69 -16.56 -20.43
C THR A 165 8.64 -16.28 -21.51
N THR A 166 7.69 -17.20 -21.64
CA THR A 166 6.52 -17.12 -22.51
C THR A 166 5.60 -15.95 -22.16
N SER A 167 5.25 -15.76 -20.89
CA SER A 167 4.34 -14.68 -20.42
C SER A 167 4.95 -13.30 -20.67
N ALA A 168 6.24 -13.17 -20.35
CA ALA A 168 7.07 -12.00 -20.63
C ALA A 168 7.06 -11.61 -22.12
N THR A 169 7.39 -12.59 -22.96
CA THR A 169 7.49 -12.42 -24.41
C THR A 169 6.12 -12.09 -25.01
N ARG A 170 5.06 -12.77 -24.55
CA ARG A 170 3.69 -12.54 -25.03
C ARG A 170 3.21 -11.13 -24.71
N LEU A 171 3.43 -10.66 -23.48
CA LEU A 171 3.10 -9.28 -23.09
C LEU A 171 3.85 -8.27 -23.98
N LEU A 172 5.15 -8.49 -24.21
CA LEU A 172 5.95 -7.62 -25.06
C LEU A 172 5.47 -7.59 -26.51
N GLN A 173 5.07 -8.74 -27.07
CA GLN A 173 4.45 -8.82 -28.41
C GLN A 173 3.18 -7.99 -28.51
N HIS A 174 2.26 -8.10 -27.54
CA HIS A 174 1.03 -7.32 -27.54
C HIS A 174 1.29 -5.81 -27.38
N CYS A 175 2.30 -5.44 -26.58
CA CYS A 175 2.72 -4.05 -26.45
C CYS A 175 3.36 -3.51 -27.73
N ALA A 176 4.21 -4.30 -28.41
CA ALA A 176 4.83 -3.93 -29.68
C ALA A 176 3.80 -3.71 -30.79
N ALA A 177 2.67 -4.44 -30.77
CA ALA A 177 1.57 -4.26 -31.71
C ALA A 177 0.76 -2.96 -31.50
N LEU A 178 1.03 -2.17 -30.46
CA LEU A 178 0.37 -0.88 -30.26
C LEU A 178 0.90 0.16 -31.26
N PRO A 179 0.06 1.08 -31.76
CA PRO A 179 0.52 2.18 -32.62
C PRO A 179 1.60 3.05 -31.97
N ARG A 180 1.54 3.18 -30.63
CA ARG A 180 2.55 3.82 -29.79
C ARG A 180 2.50 3.21 -28.39
N ILE A 181 3.64 2.78 -27.89
CA ILE A 181 3.80 2.37 -26.50
C ILE A 181 4.00 3.62 -25.64
N PRO A 182 3.18 3.87 -24.60
CA PRO A 182 3.43 4.97 -23.68
C PRO A 182 4.73 4.75 -22.89
N ASP A 183 5.47 5.83 -22.63
CA ASP A 183 6.76 5.78 -21.93
C ASP A 183 6.67 5.13 -20.54
N SER A 184 5.54 5.28 -19.83
CA SER A 184 5.30 4.57 -18.56
C SER A 184 5.19 3.05 -18.73
N LEU A 185 4.47 2.59 -19.76
CA LEU A 185 4.34 1.17 -20.03
C LEU A 185 5.66 0.57 -20.48
N TRP A 186 6.41 1.29 -21.32
CA TRP A 186 7.75 0.86 -21.73
C TRP A 186 8.71 0.72 -20.55
N ARG A 187 8.68 1.68 -19.60
CA ARG A 187 9.45 1.59 -18.36
C ARG A 187 9.09 0.37 -17.51
N ASP A 188 7.80 0.09 -17.34
CA ASP A 188 7.33 -1.09 -16.59
C ASP A 188 7.81 -2.39 -17.26
N LEU A 189 7.79 -2.44 -18.60
CA LEU A 189 8.31 -3.58 -19.36
C LEU A 189 9.82 -3.75 -19.18
N LEU A 190 10.62 -2.68 -19.28
CA LEU A 190 12.06 -2.73 -19.06
C LEU A 190 12.40 -3.18 -17.63
N LEU A 191 11.69 -2.64 -16.62
CA LEU A 191 11.83 -3.04 -15.22
C LEU A 191 11.55 -4.51 -15.03
N PHE A 192 10.46 -5.01 -15.61
CA PHE A 192 10.12 -6.42 -15.54
C PHE A 192 11.23 -7.29 -16.20
N TRP A 193 11.67 -6.94 -17.41
CA TRP A 193 12.72 -7.68 -18.12
C TRP A 193 14.05 -7.69 -17.37
N MET A 194 14.37 -6.62 -16.62
CA MET A 194 15.56 -6.52 -15.78
C MET A 194 15.64 -7.64 -14.73
N HIS A 195 14.50 -8.02 -14.15
CA HIS A 195 14.46 -9.00 -13.08
C HIS A 195 14.35 -10.44 -13.58
N PHE A 196 13.92 -10.60 -14.83
CA PHE A 196 13.54 -11.87 -15.39
C PHE A 196 14.68 -12.61 -16.13
N SER A 197 15.68 -11.89 -16.61
CA SER A 197 16.68 -12.37 -17.58
C SER A 197 17.79 -13.27 -17.02
N THR A 198 17.60 -13.85 -15.82
CA THR A 198 18.41 -14.98 -15.32
C THR A 198 18.02 -16.32 -15.97
N ALA A 199 16.85 -16.41 -16.60
CA ALA A 199 16.42 -17.59 -17.38
C ALA A 199 16.90 -17.47 -18.84
N GLY A 200 17.91 -18.25 -19.22
CA GLY A 200 18.72 -18.12 -20.45
C GLY A 200 18.06 -18.29 -21.83
N ASP A 201 16.74 -18.10 -21.98
CA ASP A 201 15.99 -18.49 -23.19
C ASP A 201 15.58 -17.33 -24.11
N PHE A 202 15.74 -16.06 -23.71
CA PHE A 202 15.38 -14.95 -24.60
C PHE A 202 16.47 -14.69 -25.65
N GLN A 203 16.19 -15.06 -26.90
CA GLN A 203 17.01 -14.65 -28.05
C GLN A 203 16.42 -13.39 -28.70
N PRO A 204 17.15 -12.26 -28.74
CA PRO A 204 16.70 -11.00 -29.35
C PRO A 204 16.52 -11.05 -30.87
N GLY A 205 16.47 -12.23 -31.49
CA GLY A 205 16.26 -12.44 -32.93
C GLY A 205 14.83 -12.75 -33.35
N SER A 206 13.89 -12.94 -32.41
CA SER A 206 12.47 -13.00 -32.77
C SER A 206 11.98 -11.59 -33.05
N SER A 207 11.66 -11.31 -34.31
CA SER A 207 11.24 -9.99 -34.80
C SER A 207 10.04 -9.47 -33.98
N LEU A 208 10.30 -8.57 -33.03
CA LEU A 208 9.26 -7.78 -32.36
C LEU A 208 8.88 -6.63 -33.29
N GLU A 209 8.17 -6.98 -34.37
CA GLU A 209 7.63 -6.04 -35.34
C GLU A 209 6.74 -5.03 -34.61
N GLY A 210 7.17 -3.77 -34.54
CA GLY A 210 6.44 -2.68 -33.89
C GLY A 210 7.22 -1.92 -32.82
N LEU A 211 8.33 -2.46 -32.30
CA LEU A 211 9.25 -1.66 -31.48
C LEU A 211 10.05 -0.68 -32.35
N THR A 212 10.23 0.54 -31.85
CA THR A 212 11.14 1.51 -32.49
C THR A 212 12.60 1.06 -32.37
N PRO A 213 13.53 1.50 -33.25
CA PRO A 213 14.95 1.16 -33.13
C PRO A 213 15.53 1.47 -31.75
N VAL A 214 15.14 2.61 -31.16
CA VAL A 214 15.56 3.00 -29.80
C VAL A 214 15.08 2.00 -28.75
N GLN A 215 13.83 1.55 -28.83
CA GLN A 215 13.28 0.56 -27.90
C GLN A 215 13.93 -0.82 -28.08
N GLN A 216 14.24 -1.20 -29.32
CA GLN A 216 14.98 -2.42 -29.61
C GLN A 216 16.38 -2.37 -29.01
N GLU A 217 17.08 -1.25 -29.14
CA GLU A 217 18.40 -1.02 -28.53
C GLU A 217 18.32 -1.05 -26.99
N GLU A 218 17.35 -0.37 -26.39
CA GLU A 218 17.14 -0.35 -24.93
C GLU A 218 16.83 -1.74 -24.36
N LEU A 219 15.97 -2.50 -25.03
CA LEU A 219 15.65 -3.88 -24.64
C LEU A 219 16.85 -4.81 -24.83
N ALA A 220 17.55 -4.72 -25.96
CA ALA A 220 18.74 -5.52 -26.23
C ALA A 220 19.83 -5.24 -25.18
N LEU A 221 20.04 -3.98 -24.84
CA LEU A 221 20.94 -3.57 -23.77
C LEU A 221 20.50 -4.17 -22.42
N MET A 222 19.22 -4.07 -22.05
CA MET A 222 18.69 -4.64 -20.80
C MET A 222 18.90 -6.15 -20.70
N VAL A 223 18.62 -6.89 -21.78
CA VAL A 223 18.81 -8.34 -21.87
C VAL A 223 20.31 -8.68 -21.76
N GLU A 224 21.17 -7.95 -22.47
CA GLU A 224 22.61 -8.20 -22.43
C GLU A 224 23.20 -7.93 -21.04
N CYS A 225 22.74 -6.87 -20.36
CA CYS A 225 23.17 -6.52 -19.00
C CYS A 225 22.80 -7.57 -17.96
N ASN A 226 21.76 -8.39 -18.21
CA ASN A 226 21.22 -9.35 -17.24
C ASN A 226 21.52 -10.81 -17.53
N ARG A 227 22.00 -11.14 -18.74
CA ARG A 227 22.34 -12.51 -19.13
C ARG A 227 23.30 -13.13 -18.10
N ASP A 228 22.91 -14.27 -17.54
CA ASP A 228 23.76 -14.98 -16.58
C ASP A 228 25.01 -15.55 -17.25
N VAL A 229 26.13 -15.35 -16.56
CA VAL A 229 27.49 -15.43 -17.11
C VAL A 229 28.10 -16.76 -16.72
N THR A 230 27.79 -17.81 -17.47
CA THR A 230 28.59 -19.05 -17.42
C THR A 230 29.50 -19.20 -18.63
N ASP A 231 29.17 -18.58 -19.78
CA ASP A 231 29.93 -18.75 -21.02
C ASP A 231 30.36 -17.42 -21.67
N GLY A 232 31.65 -17.05 -21.53
CA GLY A 232 32.33 -16.12 -22.42
C GLY A 232 33.10 -14.94 -21.78
N PRO A 233 33.99 -14.26 -22.54
CA PRO A 233 34.79 -13.14 -22.04
C PRO A 233 33.96 -11.84 -22.02
N LEU A 234 33.23 -11.59 -20.95
CA LEU A 234 32.53 -10.31 -20.72
C LEU A 234 33.45 -9.17 -20.26
N ALA A 235 34.69 -9.49 -19.88
CA ALA A 235 35.69 -8.50 -19.51
C ALA A 235 35.91 -7.52 -20.66
N GLY A 236 35.74 -6.23 -20.38
CA GLY A 236 35.82 -5.15 -21.37
C GLY A 236 34.50 -4.75 -22.05
N ARG A 237 33.37 -5.44 -21.83
CA ARG A 237 32.05 -4.99 -22.36
C ARG A 237 31.37 -3.93 -21.49
N PHE A 238 31.68 -3.89 -20.20
CA PHE A 238 31.08 -2.97 -19.25
C PHE A 238 31.10 -1.49 -19.70
N PRO A 239 32.20 -0.94 -20.24
CA PRO A 239 32.22 0.44 -20.75
C PRO A 239 31.21 0.68 -21.87
N GLY A 240 31.00 -0.31 -22.75
CA GLY A 240 30.03 -0.25 -23.83
C GLY A 240 28.59 -0.24 -23.31
N TRP A 241 28.28 -1.09 -22.33
CA TRP A 241 26.96 -1.11 -21.71
C TRP A 241 26.66 0.16 -20.93
N LEU A 242 27.65 0.67 -20.18
CA LEU A 242 27.54 1.93 -19.46
C LEU A 242 27.24 3.07 -20.43
N GLN A 243 28.00 3.18 -21.52
CA GLN A 243 27.77 4.20 -22.55
C GLN A 243 26.38 4.05 -23.20
N GLY A 244 25.94 2.82 -23.45
CA GLY A 244 24.59 2.55 -23.95
C GLY A 244 23.52 3.05 -22.99
N ALA A 245 23.65 2.72 -21.70
CA ALA A 245 22.71 3.14 -20.67
C ALA A 245 22.65 4.67 -20.56
N GLU A 246 23.79 5.37 -20.60
CA GLU A 246 23.84 6.82 -20.53
C GLU A 246 23.14 7.54 -21.70
N ARG A 247 23.05 6.89 -22.87
CA ARG A 247 22.36 7.44 -24.06
C ARG A 247 20.84 7.31 -24.00
N VAL A 248 20.30 6.46 -23.12
CA VAL A 248 18.86 6.25 -22.97
C VAL A 248 18.17 7.55 -22.59
N ARG A 249 17.21 8.01 -23.41
CA ARG A 249 16.64 9.36 -23.28
C ARG A 249 15.78 9.54 -22.03
N ASP A 250 14.99 8.53 -21.68
CA ASP A 250 14.15 8.53 -20.48
C ASP A 250 15.03 8.36 -19.23
N ALA A 251 14.96 9.30 -18.29
CA ALA A 251 15.84 9.32 -17.13
C ALA A 251 15.53 8.20 -16.12
N ALA A 252 14.29 7.73 -16.04
CA ALA A 252 13.92 6.63 -15.15
C ALA A 252 14.39 5.28 -15.70
N ALA A 253 14.21 5.04 -17.01
CA ALA A 253 14.76 3.87 -17.70
C ALA A 253 16.30 3.86 -17.62
N ARG A 254 16.94 5.02 -17.85
CA ARG A 254 18.38 5.21 -17.67
C ARG A 254 18.81 4.86 -16.25
N LEU A 255 18.12 5.39 -15.24
CA LEU A 255 18.41 5.09 -13.83
C LEU A 255 18.34 3.59 -13.56
N ASN A 256 17.27 2.92 -14.00
CA ASN A 256 17.09 1.48 -13.79
C ASN A 256 18.24 0.67 -14.41
N LEU A 257 18.58 0.92 -15.68
CA LEU A 257 19.71 0.27 -16.37
C LEU A 257 21.04 0.49 -15.64
N LEU A 258 21.32 1.71 -15.19
CA LEU A 258 22.54 2.02 -14.44
C LEU A 258 22.58 1.30 -13.09
N LEU A 259 21.45 1.18 -12.40
CA LEU A 259 21.35 0.41 -11.15
C LEU A 259 21.57 -1.09 -11.40
N THR A 260 21.04 -1.64 -12.50
CA THR A 260 21.31 -3.02 -12.92
C THR A 260 22.80 -3.25 -13.14
N LEU A 261 23.43 -2.37 -13.93
CA LEU A 261 24.84 -2.46 -14.26
C LEU A 261 25.70 -2.39 -13.00
N ARG A 262 25.39 -1.45 -12.10
CA ARG A 262 26.07 -1.32 -10.80
C ARG A 262 26.00 -2.61 -9.99
N ALA A 263 24.81 -3.21 -9.85
CA ALA A 263 24.63 -4.46 -9.12
C ALA A 263 25.40 -5.65 -9.73
N ARG A 264 25.72 -5.59 -11.03
CA ARG A 264 26.43 -6.63 -11.78
C ARG A 264 27.94 -6.44 -11.84
N VAL A 265 28.50 -5.28 -11.46
CA VAL A 265 29.94 -4.99 -11.57
C VAL A 265 30.82 -6.12 -11.05
N ARG A 266 30.53 -6.63 -9.84
CA ARG A 266 31.30 -7.72 -9.20
C ARG A 266 31.26 -9.04 -9.97
N ARG A 267 30.21 -9.30 -10.76
CA ARG A 267 30.06 -10.52 -11.55
C ARG A 267 30.80 -10.46 -12.88
N VAL A 268 30.99 -9.26 -13.43
CA VAL A 268 31.54 -9.05 -14.78
C VAL A 268 33.03 -8.67 -14.76
N SER A 269 33.52 -8.15 -13.64
CA SER A 269 34.93 -7.82 -13.46
C SER A 269 35.76 -9.05 -13.10
N ARG A 270 36.95 -9.18 -13.70
CA ARG A 270 37.88 -10.30 -13.44
C ARG A 270 38.85 -10.04 -12.31
N THR A 271 39.19 -8.77 -12.10
CA THR A 271 40.13 -8.33 -11.08
C THR A 271 39.45 -7.34 -10.13
N GLN A 272 40.02 -7.21 -8.93
CA GLN A 272 39.59 -6.21 -7.97
C GLN A 272 39.71 -4.79 -8.55
N GLU A 273 40.80 -4.48 -9.26
CA GLU A 273 41.00 -3.18 -9.90
C GLU A 273 39.96 -2.87 -11.00
N GLU A 274 39.56 -3.87 -11.78
CA GLU A 274 38.49 -3.72 -12.79
C GLU A 274 37.13 -3.51 -12.10
N CYS A 275 36.88 -4.20 -10.99
CA CYS A 275 35.68 -4.01 -10.17
C CYS A 275 35.58 -2.57 -9.66
N GLU A 276 36.63 -2.08 -9.00
CA GLU A 276 36.67 -0.71 -8.44
C GLU A 276 36.52 0.36 -9.53
N ARG A 277 37.17 0.17 -10.69
CA ARG A 277 37.05 1.09 -11.83
C ARG A 277 35.63 1.12 -12.39
N ASN A 278 35.02 -0.05 -12.60
CA ASN A 278 33.67 -0.16 -13.16
C ASN A 278 32.61 0.35 -12.18
N GLU A 279 32.77 0.08 -10.87
CA GLU A 279 31.89 0.59 -9.82
C GLU A 279 31.93 2.12 -9.76
N LYS A 280 33.14 2.71 -9.77
CA LYS A 280 33.32 4.16 -9.85
C LYS A 280 32.67 4.76 -11.10
N ALA A 281 32.86 4.14 -12.26
CA ALA A 281 32.25 4.63 -13.51
C ALA A 281 30.72 4.56 -13.47
N ALA A 282 30.15 3.51 -12.88
CA ALA A 282 28.71 3.37 -12.67
C ALA A 282 28.17 4.45 -11.73
N ASP A 283 28.84 4.69 -10.61
CA ASP A 283 28.46 5.70 -9.62
C ASP A 283 28.53 7.11 -10.23
N GLU A 284 29.56 7.42 -11.01
CA GLU A 284 29.67 8.67 -11.77
C GLU A 284 28.53 8.84 -12.78
N ALA A 285 28.15 7.80 -13.51
CA ALA A 285 27.03 7.83 -14.45
C ALA A 285 25.69 8.01 -13.72
N LEU A 286 25.48 7.34 -12.60
CA LEU A 286 24.30 7.51 -11.75
C LEU A 286 24.20 8.96 -11.23
N LEU A 287 25.31 9.55 -10.79
CA LEU A 287 25.35 10.94 -10.33
C LEU A 287 25.02 11.96 -11.43
N ARG A 288 25.15 11.62 -12.72
CA ARG A 288 24.72 12.47 -13.85
C ARG A 288 23.20 12.48 -14.04
N VAL A 289 22.47 11.56 -13.43
CA VAL A 289 21.00 11.63 -13.38
C VAL A 289 20.59 12.72 -12.39
N ARG A 290 20.23 13.90 -12.94
CA ARG A 290 19.92 15.13 -12.20
C ARG A 290 18.42 15.43 -12.07
N GLU A 291 17.55 14.58 -12.59
CA GLU A 291 16.11 14.82 -12.51
C GLU A 291 15.64 14.88 -11.04
N PRO A 292 14.98 15.98 -10.58
CA PRO A 292 14.67 16.18 -9.17
C PRO A 292 13.86 15.04 -8.53
N ARG A 293 12.93 14.45 -9.28
CA ARG A 293 12.07 13.35 -8.79
C ARG A 293 12.81 12.03 -8.60
N LEU A 294 13.92 11.83 -9.31
CA LEU A 294 14.72 10.61 -9.28
C LEU A 294 15.96 10.76 -8.40
N ARG A 295 16.38 11.99 -8.12
CA ARG A 295 17.60 12.30 -7.38
C ARG A 295 17.69 11.63 -6.01
N PRO A 296 16.63 11.58 -5.17
CA PRO A 296 16.66 10.87 -3.90
C PRO A 296 16.91 9.36 -4.05
N GLN A 297 16.44 8.75 -5.14
CA GLN A 297 16.72 7.34 -5.43
C GLN A 297 18.18 7.13 -5.83
N VAL A 298 18.72 7.97 -6.72
CA VAL A 298 20.15 7.97 -7.11
C VAL A 298 21.03 8.03 -5.87
N LEU A 299 20.79 9.00 -4.99
CA LEU A 299 21.61 9.23 -3.80
C LEU A 299 21.48 8.13 -2.73
N ARG A 300 20.44 7.30 -2.77
CA ARG A 300 20.33 6.12 -1.90
C ARG A 300 21.12 4.92 -2.42
N CYS A 301 21.46 4.91 -3.71
CA CYS A 301 22.12 3.78 -4.35
C CYS A 301 23.65 3.91 -4.43
N ILE A 302 24.21 5.07 -4.06
CA ILE A 302 25.65 5.36 -4.13
C ILE A 302 26.15 5.65 -2.72
N GLU A 303 27.26 5.05 -2.30
CA GLU A 303 27.82 5.25 -0.97
C GLU A 303 28.85 6.40 -0.94
N ALA A 304 28.68 7.37 -0.04
CA ALA A 304 29.55 8.53 0.11
C ALA A 304 30.83 8.23 0.92
N HIS A 305 31.69 7.35 0.40
CA HIS A 305 33.01 7.04 0.99
C HIS A 305 33.96 8.26 0.99
N ALA A 306 35.09 8.15 1.69
CA ALA A 306 36.04 9.25 1.91
C ALA A 306 36.49 9.95 0.62
N ASP A 307 36.77 9.17 -0.43
CA ASP A 307 37.28 9.69 -1.72
C ASP A 307 36.16 9.93 -2.76
N HIS A 308 34.89 9.80 -2.37
CA HIS A 308 33.77 9.88 -3.30
C HIS A 308 33.23 11.33 -3.41
N PRO A 309 33.04 11.89 -4.62
CA PRO A 309 32.62 13.28 -4.82
C PRO A 309 31.23 13.61 -4.23
N LEU A 310 30.39 12.59 -4.03
CA LEU A 310 29.11 12.76 -3.33
C LEU A 310 29.30 13.34 -1.92
N ARG A 311 30.39 12.99 -1.23
CA ARG A 311 30.62 13.41 0.14
C ARG A 311 30.75 14.93 0.28
N GLU A 312 31.35 15.59 -0.70
CA GLU A 312 31.50 17.05 -0.73
C GLU A 312 30.18 17.76 -1.02
N THR A 313 29.30 17.12 -1.80
CA THR A 313 28.04 17.71 -2.30
C THR A 313 26.82 17.28 -1.50
N LEU A 314 26.92 16.27 -0.63
CA LEU A 314 25.79 15.63 0.05
C LEU A 314 24.93 16.63 0.82
N ALA A 315 25.54 17.52 1.61
CA ALA A 315 24.79 18.52 2.38
C ALA A 315 23.96 19.44 1.47
N GLN A 316 24.54 19.89 0.35
CA GLN A 316 23.87 20.72 -0.64
C GLN A 316 22.73 19.98 -1.34
N GLU A 317 22.94 18.71 -1.69
CA GLU A 317 21.91 17.86 -2.30
C GLU A 317 20.73 17.65 -1.32
N LEU A 318 21.01 17.36 -0.05
CA LEU A 318 19.97 17.19 0.98
C LEU A 318 19.18 18.48 1.26
N ALA A 319 19.79 19.65 1.08
CA ALA A 319 19.11 20.93 1.23
C ALA A 319 17.98 21.13 0.21
N ALA A 320 18.03 20.45 -0.94
CA ALA A 320 17.04 20.58 -2.01
C ALA A 320 15.75 19.75 -1.79
N PHE A 321 15.74 18.79 -0.85
CA PHE A 321 14.60 17.90 -0.61
C PHE A 321 13.77 18.31 0.62
N ASP A 322 12.54 17.80 0.72
CA ASP A 322 11.77 17.86 1.98
C ASP A 322 12.55 17.12 3.08
N PRO A 323 12.56 17.60 4.35
CA PRO A 323 13.29 16.94 5.43
C PRO A 323 13.00 15.45 5.57
N SER A 324 11.76 15.02 5.32
CA SER A 324 11.33 13.62 5.42
C SER A 324 11.94 12.73 4.34
N GLU A 325 12.20 13.27 3.16
CA GLU A 325 12.87 12.57 2.07
C GLU A 325 14.40 12.61 2.24
N ALA A 326 14.93 13.77 2.63
CA ALA A 326 16.35 13.97 2.90
C ALA A 326 16.87 13.02 4.00
N ILE A 327 16.09 12.78 5.07
CA ILE A 327 16.52 11.87 6.13
C ILE A 327 16.62 10.42 5.64
N GLN A 328 15.78 9.99 4.70
CA GLN A 328 15.88 8.64 4.10
C GLN A 328 17.17 8.49 3.29
N VAL A 329 17.55 9.53 2.53
CA VAL A 329 18.84 9.56 1.82
C VAL A 329 20.00 9.53 2.81
N LEU A 330 19.99 10.40 3.82
CA LEU A 330 21.09 10.52 4.79
C LEU A 330 21.31 9.24 5.59
N LEU A 331 20.24 8.55 5.99
CA LEU A 331 20.35 7.32 6.76
C LEU A 331 20.88 6.15 5.93
N GLN A 332 20.58 6.13 4.63
CA GLN A 332 21.22 5.18 3.71
C GLN A 332 22.73 5.42 3.58
N GLN A 333 23.19 6.67 3.76
CA GLN A 333 24.60 7.05 3.77
C GLN A 333 25.30 6.82 5.13
N ALA A 334 24.54 6.57 6.20
CA ALA A 334 25.07 6.59 7.55
C ALA A 334 26.23 5.59 7.76
N ARG A 335 26.14 4.41 7.12
CA ARG A 335 27.20 3.40 7.17
C ARG A 335 28.52 3.94 6.63
N ALA A 336 28.53 4.41 5.38
CA ALA A 336 29.72 4.90 4.72
C ALA A 336 30.33 6.12 5.46
N LEU A 337 29.47 7.04 5.92
CA LEU A 337 29.89 8.22 6.67
C LEU A 337 30.42 7.89 8.07
N SER A 338 29.98 6.80 8.70
CA SER A 338 30.41 6.43 10.05
C SER A 338 31.85 5.91 10.16
N LEU A 339 32.46 5.53 9.02
CA LEU A 339 33.76 4.85 8.97
C LEU A 339 34.94 5.74 9.41
N ASP A 340 34.82 7.06 9.29
CA ASP A 340 35.89 8.00 9.63
C ASP A 340 35.37 9.26 10.36
N THR A 341 36.29 10.08 10.87
CA THR A 341 35.95 11.26 11.68
C THR A 341 35.27 12.37 10.89
N GLN A 342 35.70 12.62 9.66
CA GLN A 342 35.12 13.67 8.81
C GLN A 342 33.71 13.28 8.34
N GLY A 343 33.49 11.99 8.02
CA GLY A 343 32.18 11.48 7.62
C GLY A 343 31.19 11.55 8.77
N ARG A 344 31.61 11.21 10.00
CA ARG A 344 30.80 11.37 11.22
C ARG A 344 30.44 12.84 11.48
N ALA A 345 31.37 13.77 11.26
CA ALA A 345 31.11 15.20 11.38
C ALA A 345 30.09 15.68 10.33
N LEU A 346 30.22 15.23 9.07
CA LEU A 346 29.26 15.54 8.00
C LEU A 346 27.86 15.01 8.32
N LEU A 347 27.77 13.74 8.74
CA LEU A 347 26.51 13.12 9.12
C LEU A 347 25.83 13.88 10.28
N THR A 348 26.60 14.26 11.30
CA THR A 348 26.11 15.05 12.44
C THR A 348 25.57 16.40 11.96
N ARG A 349 26.33 17.12 11.14
CA ARG A 349 25.91 18.41 10.56
C ARG A 349 24.62 18.28 9.75
N CYS A 350 24.54 17.29 8.86
CA CYS A 350 23.35 17.07 8.03
C CYS A 350 22.13 16.72 8.90
N LEU A 351 22.30 15.90 9.95
CA LEU A 351 21.21 15.61 10.89
C LEU A 351 20.73 16.87 11.62
N ASP A 352 21.65 17.73 12.07
CA ASP A 352 21.34 19.00 12.75
C ASP A 352 20.58 19.96 11.83
N GLU A 353 21.06 20.13 10.59
CA GLU A 353 20.41 20.99 9.59
C GLU A 353 19.01 20.47 9.22
N LEU A 354 18.84 19.16 9.01
CA LEU A 354 17.53 18.58 8.73
C LEU A 354 16.57 18.71 9.91
N MET A 355 17.07 18.51 11.13
CA MET A 355 16.28 18.72 12.35
C MET A 355 15.79 20.17 12.43
N GLN A 356 16.70 21.14 12.28
CA GLN A 356 16.35 22.56 12.32
C GLN A 356 15.32 22.94 11.24
N ARG A 357 15.49 22.45 10.01
CA ARG A 357 14.53 22.67 8.91
C ARG A 357 13.17 22.04 9.20
N SER A 358 13.13 20.85 9.80
CA SER A 358 11.87 20.17 10.13
C SER A 358 11.03 20.95 11.16
N ARG A 359 11.67 21.68 12.09
CA ARG A 359 10.98 22.53 13.07
C ARG A 359 10.20 23.69 12.44
N LEU A 360 10.60 24.12 11.23
CA LEU A 360 9.89 25.19 10.51
C LEU A 360 8.52 24.74 9.98
N ALA A 361 8.22 23.44 10.01
CA ALA A 361 6.94 22.87 9.61
C ALA A 361 6.38 21.97 10.74
N PRO A 362 5.73 22.54 11.78
CA PRO A 362 5.28 21.80 12.95
C PRO A 362 4.41 20.58 12.62
N ASP A 363 3.50 20.71 11.65
CA ASP A 363 2.61 19.64 11.21
C ASP A 363 3.35 18.42 10.62
N ARG A 364 4.56 18.63 10.09
CA ARG A 364 5.41 17.58 9.49
C ARG A 364 6.55 17.14 10.39
N HIS A 365 6.86 17.90 11.44
CA HIS A 365 7.97 17.62 12.34
C HIS A 365 7.80 16.27 13.06
N ALA A 366 6.58 15.96 13.51
CA ALA A 366 6.28 14.67 14.13
C ALA A 366 6.52 13.48 13.17
N ASP A 367 6.11 13.60 11.91
CA ASP A 367 6.35 12.58 10.89
C ASP A 367 7.84 12.44 10.55
N PHE A 368 8.58 13.56 10.48
CA PHE A 368 10.03 13.56 10.32
C PHE A 368 10.72 12.82 11.47
N LEU A 369 10.38 13.13 12.72
CA LEU A 369 10.94 12.45 13.89
C LEU A 369 10.59 10.96 13.92
N ARG A 370 9.37 10.60 13.53
CA ARG A 370 8.96 9.19 13.40
C ARG A 370 9.81 8.47 12.35
N ASN A 371 10.03 9.08 11.18
CA ASN A 371 10.85 8.49 10.12
C ASN A 371 12.32 8.34 10.55
N MET A 372 12.86 9.35 11.24
CA MET A 372 14.20 9.31 11.81
C MET A 372 14.34 8.20 12.87
N ALA A 373 13.34 8.03 13.74
CA ALA A 373 13.27 6.97 14.74
C ALA A 373 13.18 5.57 14.09
N MET A 374 12.35 5.41 13.06
CA MET A 374 12.24 4.13 12.33
C MET A 374 13.54 3.76 11.64
N ALA A 375 14.18 4.73 10.99
CA ALA A 375 15.36 4.45 10.19
C ALA A 375 16.65 4.36 11.03
N SER A 376 16.69 4.89 12.26
CA SER A 376 17.77 4.61 13.22
C SER A 376 17.88 3.12 13.57
N ARG A 377 16.76 2.38 13.55
CA ARG A 377 16.77 0.92 13.74
C ARG A 377 17.54 0.17 12.66
N ASN A 378 17.63 0.76 11.47
CA ASN A 378 18.29 0.18 10.30
C ASN A 378 19.70 0.75 10.08
N ALA A 379 20.08 1.80 10.82
CA ALA A 379 21.40 2.39 10.72
C ALA A 379 22.45 1.45 11.34
N SER A 380 23.61 1.37 10.68
CA SER A 380 24.72 0.52 11.11
C SER A 380 25.56 1.24 12.18
N GLY A 381 25.63 0.63 13.37
CA GLY A 381 26.53 1.06 14.44
C GLY A 381 25.78 1.58 15.67
N ALA A 382 26.03 0.95 16.83
CA ALA A 382 25.35 1.24 18.10
C ALA A 382 25.38 2.73 18.48
N ARG A 383 26.56 3.38 18.35
CA ARG A 383 26.76 4.77 18.72
C ARG A 383 25.92 5.75 17.90
N MET A 384 25.80 5.54 16.59
CA MET A 384 24.97 6.40 15.73
C MET A 384 23.49 6.23 16.06
N ASN A 385 23.06 5.00 16.33
CA ASN A 385 21.68 4.71 16.70
C ASN A 385 21.32 5.38 18.02
N GLU A 386 22.21 5.33 19.02
CA GLU A 386 22.07 6.05 20.29
C GLU A 386 22.04 7.57 20.08
N ASP A 387 22.92 8.14 19.26
CA ASP A 387 22.97 9.58 19.00
C ASP A 387 21.67 10.06 18.33
N ILE A 388 21.18 9.35 17.32
CA ILE A 388 19.90 9.64 16.67
C ILE A 388 18.75 9.49 17.67
N ALA A 389 18.72 8.39 18.42
CA ALA A 389 17.66 8.13 19.38
C ALA A 389 17.62 9.20 20.48
N ARG A 390 18.78 9.71 20.92
CA ARG A 390 18.88 10.74 21.96
C ARG A 390 18.30 12.06 21.45
N ARG A 391 18.63 12.43 20.21
CA ARG A 391 18.10 13.62 19.53
C ARG A 391 16.59 13.51 19.33
N VAL A 392 16.10 12.36 18.86
CA VAL A 392 14.67 12.11 18.69
C VAL A 392 13.93 12.24 20.03
N MET A 393 14.45 11.66 21.11
CA MET A 393 13.84 11.76 22.43
C MET A 393 13.78 13.21 22.93
N GLN A 394 14.87 13.97 22.77
CA GLN A 394 14.93 15.38 23.15
C GLN A 394 13.89 16.22 22.40
N GLU A 395 13.78 16.05 21.08
CA GLU A 395 12.86 16.82 20.25
C GLU A 395 11.40 16.41 20.48
N CYS A 396 11.14 15.10 20.63
CA CYS A 396 9.78 14.59 20.80
C CYS A 396 9.12 15.04 22.11
N ALA A 397 9.91 15.44 23.12
CA ALA A 397 9.42 16.01 24.37
C ALA A 397 8.59 17.30 24.15
N THR A 398 8.82 18.01 23.04
CA THR A 398 8.07 19.24 22.69
C THR A 398 6.75 18.96 21.96
N LEU A 399 6.54 17.73 21.49
CA LEU A 399 5.32 17.34 20.79
C LEU A 399 4.15 17.16 21.75
N GLU A 400 2.94 17.28 21.21
CA GLU A 400 1.72 16.85 21.89
C GLU A 400 1.77 15.35 22.26
N PRO A 401 1.07 14.92 23.33
CA PRO A 401 1.18 13.57 23.88
C PRO A 401 0.99 12.44 22.85
N ALA A 402 -0.06 12.53 22.01
CA ALA A 402 -0.33 11.50 21.00
C ALA A 402 0.78 11.40 19.95
N SER A 403 1.28 12.55 19.46
CA SER A 403 2.39 12.59 18.50
C SER A 403 3.67 12.07 19.14
N ARG A 404 3.97 12.49 20.37
CA ARG A 404 5.12 11.99 21.16
C ARG A 404 5.06 10.47 21.31
N LEU A 405 3.91 9.91 21.64
CA LEU A 405 3.71 8.47 21.79
C LEU A 405 3.98 7.72 20.47
N THR A 406 3.54 8.23 19.33
CA THR A 406 3.82 7.62 18.02
C THR A 406 5.31 7.67 17.64
N VAL A 407 6.02 8.74 17.98
CA VAL A 407 7.46 8.86 17.75
C VAL A 407 8.24 7.91 18.66
N LEU A 408 7.89 7.85 19.95
CA LEU A 408 8.51 6.93 20.90
C LEU A 408 8.25 5.46 20.53
N ALA A 409 7.08 5.15 19.95
CA ALA A 409 6.78 3.81 19.44
C ALA A 409 7.72 3.42 18.28
N ALA A 410 7.96 4.36 17.36
CA ALA A 410 8.87 4.14 16.24
C ALA A 410 10.32 3.93 16.71
N LEU A 411 10.69 4.54 17.83
CA LEU A 411 12.01 4.39 18.44
C LEU A 411 12.19 3.08 19.21
N GLN A 412 11.14 2.28 19.41
CA GLN A 412 11.26 1.01 20.12
C GLN A 412 12.25 0.07 19.39
N ILE A 413 13.46 -0.07 19.93
CA ILE A 413 14.49 -1.00 19.46
C ILE A 413 14.44 -2.27 20.32
N THR A 414 14.59 -3.44 19.69
CA THR A 414 14.64 -4.74 20.38
C THR A 414 15.85 -4.85 21.31
N TYR A 415 16.95 -4.15 20.99
CA TYR A 415 18.20 -4.15 21.75
C TYR A 415 18.67 -2.71 21.99
N TRP A 416 18.57 -2.26 23.24
CA TRP A 416 19.20 -1.04 23.71
C TRP A 416 20.56 -1.39 24.30
N PHE A 417 21.63 -0.76 23.82
CA PHE A 417 22.98 -0.91 24.38
C PHE A 417 23.16 -0.07 25.65
N ASP A 418 22.59 1.13 25.67
CA ASP A 418 22.53 2.02 26.83
C ASP A 418 21.26 1.75 27.66
N MET A 419 21.46 1.21 28.86
CA MET A 419 20.37 0.91 29.80
C MET A 419 19.73 2.17 30.40
N ASP A 420 20.49 3.25 30.58
CA ASP A 420 19.95 4.52 31.08
C ASP A 420 19.02 5.14 30.03
N MET A 421 19.42 5.06 28.76
CA MET A 421 18.58 5.49 27.66
C MET A 421 17.29 4.68 27.55
N ARG A 422 17.36 3.36 27.72
CA ARG A 422 16.18 2.50 27.78
C ARG A 422 15.24 2.91 28.90
N GLN A 423 15.76 3.19 30.10
CA GLN A 423 14.95 3.62 31.24
C GLN A 423 14.28 4.98 30.97
N ARG A 424 15.02 5.94 30.41
CA ARG A 424 14.48 7.25 29.99
C ARG A 424 13.36 7.07 28.97
N TRP A 425 13.58 6.26 27.93
CA TRP A 425 12.57 5.99 26.92
C TRP A 425 11.32 5.34 27.53
N GLN A 426 11.49 4.40 28.47
CA GLN A 426 10.34 3.79 29.18
C GLN A 426 9.57 4.81 30.02
N ALA A 427 10.26 5.74 30.68
CA ALA A 427 9.63 6.81 31.46
C ALA A 427 8.87 7.79 30.55
N ASP A 428 9.50 8.23 29.45
CA ASP A 428 8.88 9.12 28.47
C ASP A 428 7.67 8.46 27.79
N TRP A 429 7.79 7.16 27.49
CA TRP A 429 6.70 6.36 26.93
C TRP A 429 5.50 6.32 27.88
N ARG A 430 5.71 5.98 29.15
CA ARG A 430 4.63 5.90 30.15
C ARG A 430 3.99 7.26 30.36
N THR A 431 4.80 8.31 30.47
CA THR A 431 4.32 9.69 30.61
C THR A 431 3.46 10.09 29.42
N ALA A 432 3.93 9.87 28.18
CA ALA A 432 3.16 10.19 26.98
C ALA A 432 1.87 9.37 26.86
N LEU A 433 1.91 8.10 27.29
CA LEU A 433 0.74 7.23 27.33
C LEU A 433 -0.31 7.75 28.31
N ASP A 434 0.08 8.03 29.54
CA ASP A 434 -0.80 8.53 30.60
C ASP A 434 -1.39 9.89 30.23
N GLU A 435 -0.57 10.80 29.69
CA GLU A 435 -1.02 12.10 29.17
C GLU A 435 -2.03 11.94 28.02
N THR A 436 -1.80 11.00 27.09
CA THR A 436 -2.72 10.74 25.97
C THR A 436 -4.04 10.16 26.45
N ILE A 437 -4.00 9.22 27.41
CA ILE A 437 -5.20 8.64 28.04
C ILE A 437 -5.99 9.72 28.79
N ALA A 438 -5.32 10.58 29.56
CA ALA A 438 -5.94 11.65 30.33
C ALA A 438 -6.54 12.76 29.44
N ALA A 439 -5.95 13.02 28.28
CA ALA A 439 -6.43 14.00 27.31
C ALA A 439 -7.66 13.51 26.52
N LEU A 440 -7.82 12.19 26.32
CA LEU A 440 -8.91 11.62 25.53
C LEU A 440 -10.32 12.02 26.01
N PRO A 441 -10.67 11.96 27.32
CA PRO A 441 -11.98 12.41 27.79
C PRO A 441 -12.17 13.93 27.76
N GLN A 442 -11.10 14.70 27.59
CA GLN A 442 -11.13 16.17 27.52
C GLN A 442 -11.28 16.68 26.08
N ALA A 443 -11.17 15.81 25.08
CA ALA A 443 -11.31 16.18 23.68
C ALA A 443 -12.75 16.58 23.36
N ASP A 444 -12.92 17.78 22.82
CA ASP A 444 -14.20 18.43 22.53
C ASP A 444 -14.73 18.16 21.11
N THR A 445 -13.88 17.63 20.23
CA THR A 445 -14.21 17.34 18.83
C THR A 445 -13.93 15.88 18.48
N SER A 446 -14.75 15.30 17.60
CA SER A 446 -14.53 13.93 17.10
C SER A 446 -13.18 13.77 16.39
N ALA A 447 -12.66 14.84 15.78
CA ALA A 447 -11.33 14.85 15.17
C ALA A 447 -10.21 14.74 16.22
N ALA A 448 -10.32 15.48 17.34
CA ALA A 448 -9.37 15.40 18.44
C ALA A 448 -9.39 14.02 19.12
N VAL A 449 -10.59 13.48 19.38
CA VAL A 449 -10.77 12.10 19.91
C VAL A 449 -10.10 11.09 18.98
N LEU A 450 -10.35 11.18 17.67
CA LEU A 450 -9.76 10.28 16.70
C LEU A 450 -8.23 10.38 16.69
N ARG A 451 -7.66 11.59 16.74
CA ARG A 451 -6.22 11.82 16.77
C ARG A 451 -5.57 11.18 18.00
N LEU A 452 -6.13 11.44 19.19
CA LEU A 452 -5.64 10.86 20.45
C LEU A 452 -5.77 9.34 20.47
N ALA A 453 -6.92 8.80 20.05
CA ALA A 453 -7.14 7.36 19.96
C ALA A 453 -6.20 6.69 18.94
N GLN A 454 -5.91 7.32 17.81
CA GLN A 454 -4.91 6.82 16.87
C GLN A 454 -3.50 6.84 17.46
N GLY A 455 -3.17 7.85 18.28
CA GLY A 455 -1.93 7.92 19.03
C GLY A 455 -1.75 6.74 20.00
N LEU A 456 -2.83 6.18 20.53
CA LEU A 456 -2.82 5.02 21.45
C LEU A 456 -2.67 3.67 20.74
N LEU A 457 -2.80 3.58 19.42
CA LEU A 457 -2.69 2.31 18.67
C LEU A 457 -1.37 1.55 18.94
N PRO A 458 -0.19 2.21 19.02
CA PRO A 458 1.05 1.51 19.35
C PRO A 458 1.05 0.84 20.73
N ALA A 459 0.31 1.37 21.71
CA ALA A 459 0.21 0.81 23.04
C ALA A 459 -0.56 -0.53 23.08
N LEU A 460 -1.42 -0.81 22.09
CA LEU A 460 -2.10 -2.11 21.95
C LEU A 460 -1.12 -3.26 21.70
N ARG A 461 0.03 -2.96 21.09
CA ARG A 461 1.07 -3.95 20.79
C ARG A 461 1.87 -4.35 22.03
N ARG A 462 1.64 -3.68 23.16
CA ARG A 462 2.41 -3.86 24.39
C ARG A 462 1.54 -4.49 25.49
N PRO A 463 1.86 -5.71 25.97
CA PRO A 463 1.05 -6.37 26.99
C PRO A 463 0.86 -5.52 28.26
N ASP A 464 1.87 -4.74 28.65
CA ASP A 464 1.86 -3.88 29.85
C ASP A 464 0.99 -2.62 29.70
N SER A 465 0.58 -2.25 28.49
CA SER A 465 -0.19 -1.02 28.21
C SER A 465 -1.50 -1.27 27.46
N ARG A 466 -1.71 -2.49 26.97
CA ARG A 466 -2.83 -2.88 26.10
C ARG A 466 -4.18 -2.57 26.73
N ASP A 467 -4.36 -2.95 27.99
CA ASP A 467 -5.63 -2.87 28.70
C ASP A 467 -6.06 -1.41 28.87
N ALA A 468 -5.16 -0.58 29.42
CA ALA A 468 -5.42 0.84 29.63
C ALA A 468 -5.69 1.59 28.31
N ALA A 469 -4.87 1.32 27.28
CA ALA A 469 -5.04 1.93 25.96
C ALA A 469 -6.36 1.50 25.30
N LEU A 470 -6.68 0.21 25.33
CA LEU A 470 -7.92 -0.32 24.77
C LEU A 470 -9.14 0.26 25.47
N GLN A 471 -9.16 0.26 26.81
CA GLN A 471 -10.26 0.83 27.58
C GLN A 471 -10.46 2.31 27.29
N ALA A 472 -9.38 3.10 27.24
CA ALA A 472 -9.45 4.51 26.88
C ALA A 472 -10.04 4.69 25.47
N MET A 473 -9.52 3.99 24.47
CA MET A 473 -10.04 4.07 23.10
C MET A 473 -11.51 3.68 22.99
N LEU A 474 -11.93 2.60 23.64
CA LEU A 474 -13.32 2.15 23.65
C LEU A 474 -14.24 3.14 24.36
N HIS A 475 -13.77 3.77 25.44
CA HIS A 475 -14.50 4.82 26.15
C HIS A 475 -14.64 6.09 25.30
N GLY A 476 -13.67 6.40 24.45
CA GLY A 476 -13.73 7.54 23.51
C GLY A 476 -14.65 7.31 22.31
N LEU A 477 -14.99 6.07 21.95
CA LEU A 477 -15.82 5.76 20.78
C LEU A 477 -17.15 6.54 20.72
N PRO A 478 -17.95 6.63 21.79
CA PRO A 478 -19.25 7.30 21.74
C PRO A 478 -19.19 8.80 21.38
N ALA A 479 -18.03 9.46 21.57
CA ALA A 479 -17.83 10.87 21.21
C ALA A 479 -17.55 11.09 19.71
N MET A 480 -17.46 10.03 18.91
CA MET A 480 -17.20 10.08 17.48
C MET A 480 -18.45 9.73 16.67
N GLU A 481 -18.51 10.20 15.43
CA GLU A 481 -19.53 9.76 14.47
C GLU A 481 -19.35 8.26 14.11
N PRO A 482 -20.43 7.53 13.78
CA PRO A 482 -20.38 6.09 13.49
C PRO A 482 -19.33 5.67 12.45
N HIS A 483 -19.11 6.47 11.40
CA HIS A 483 -18.09 6.18 10.39
C HIS A 483 -16.66 6.27 10.95
N LEU A 484 -16.40 7.24 11.84
CA LEU A 484 -15.09 7.38 12.49
C LEU A 484 -14.88 6.29 13.54
N GLN A 485 -15.92 5.93 14.29
CA GLN A 485 -15.90 4.77 15.19
C GLN A 485 -15.53 3.49 14.44
N ALA A 486 -16.18 3.23 13.30
CA ALA A 486 -15.91 2.06 12.45
C ALA A 486 -14.46 2.03 11.96
N ARG A 487 -13.95 3.16 11.45
CA ARG A 487 -12.55 3.27 10.99
C ARG A 487 -11.54 3.02 12.12
N LEU A 488 -11.80 3.54 13.32
CA LEU A 488 -10.92 3.30 14.47
C LEU A 488 -11.00 1.85 14.93
N LEU A 489 -12.21 1.29 15.09
CA LEU A 489 -12.42 -0.11 15.47
C LEU A 489 -11.74 -1.06 14.50
N GLN A 490 -11.80 -0.80 13.19
CA GLN A 490 -11.07 -1.58 12.19
C GLN A 490 -9.55 -1.56 12.43
N LYS A 491 -8.97 -0.41 12.79
CA LYS A 491 -7.54 -0.30 13.13
C LYS A 491 -7.19 -1.04 14.42
N ILE A 492 -8.04 -0.94 15.45
CA ILE A 492 -7.86 -1.63 16.73
C ILE A 492 -7.89 -3.14 16.50
N VAL A 493 -8.92 -3.65 15.83
CA VAL A 493 -9.06 -5.07 15.47
C VAL A 493 -7.86 -5.54 14.65
N GLY A 494 -7.44 -4.78 13.64
CA GLY A 494 -6.25 -5.10 12.86
C GLY A 494 -4.97 -5.21 13.70
N CYS A 495 -4.77 -4.32 14.68
CA CYS A 495 -3.63 -4.38 15.59
C CYS A 495 -3.68 -5.63 16.49
N CYS A 496 -4.87 -6.00 16.98
CA CYS A 496 -5.05 -7.19 17.83
C CYS A 496 -4.90 -8.51 17.04
N ILE A 497 -5.25 -8.55 15.75
CA ILE A 497 -5.05 -9.74 14.91
C ILE A 497 -3.57 -9.96 14.60
N GLN A 498 -2.85 -8.88 14.29
CA GLN A 498 -1.45 -8.96 13.83
C GLN A 498 -0.45 -9.30 14.94
N GLN A 499 -0.83 -9.21 16.21
CA GLN A 499 0.10 -9.28 17.33
C GLN A 499 -0.49 -10.16 18.43
N ASP A 500 0.26 -11.22 18.78
CA ASP A 500 0.03 -12.11 19.93
C ASP A 500 -1.12 -13.14 19.74
N PRO A 501 -0.86 -14.46 19.85
CA PRO A 501 -1.89 -15.48 19.63
C PRO A 501 -3.00 -15.52 20.70
N MET A 502 -2.94 -14.72 21.78
CA MET A 502 -3.93 -14.76 22.86
C MET A 502 -4.32 -13.37 23.37
N LEU A 503 -5.25 -12.72 22.65
CA LEU A 503 -6.00 -11.59 23.20
C LEU A 503 -6.75 -12.06 24.46
N LEU A 504 -6.64 -11.32 25.57
CA LEU A 504 -7.39 -11.68 26.78
C LEU A 504 -8.89 -11.68 26.49
N GLU A 505 -9.58 -12.67 27.03
CA GLU A 505 -11.01 -12.91 26.81
C GLU A 505 -11.87 -11.65 27.03
N GLN A 506 -11.58 -10.90 28.10
CA GLN A 506 -12.29 -9.66 28.41
C GLN A 506 -12.14 -8.60 27.30
N HIS A 507 -10.96 -8.49 26.69
CA HIS A 507 -10.72 -7.54 25.60
C HIS A 507 -11.44 -7.96 24.32
N ALA A 508 -11.45 -9.26 24.01
CA ALA A 508 -12.20 -9.80 22.89
C ALA A 508 -13.70 -9.47 23.05
N LEU A 509 -14.27 -9.73 24.23
CA LEU A 509 -15.67 -9.41 24.54
C LEU A 509 -15.98 -7.91 24.40
N GLN A 510 -15.12 -7.04 24.95
CA GLN A 510 -15.31 -5.59 24.85
C GLN A 510 -15.27 -5.09 23.40
N LEU A 511 -14.36 -5.63 22.57
CA LEU A 511 -14.28 -5.30 21.15
C LEU A 511 -15.49 -5.78 20.36
N ILE A 512 -15.94 -7.02 20.62
CA ILE A 512 -17.15 -7.58 20.01
C ILE A 512 -18.36 -6.70 20.35
N GLN A 513 -18.51 -6.31 21.62
CA GLN A 513 -19.60 -5.43 22.06
C GLN A 513 -19.52 -4.03 21.42
N ALA A 514 -18.32 -3.45 21.31
CA ALA A 514 -18.14 -2.17 20.65
C ALA A 514 -18.51 -2.24 19.16
N CYS A 515 -18.13 -3.33 18.47
CA CYS A 515 -18.51 -3.57 17.08
C CYS A 515 -20.02 -3.82 16.92
N ALA A 516 -20.65 -4.51 17.87
CA ALA A 516 -22.09 -4.79 17.85
C ALA A 516 -22.95 -3.51 17.92
N ARG A 517 -22.45 -2.45 18.55
CA ARG A 517 -23.11 -1.13 18.63
C ARG A 517 -23.12 -0.37 17.30
N LEU A 518 -22.25 -0.74 16.35
CA LEU A 518 -22.25 -0.13 15.03
C LEU A 518 -23.44 -0.62 14.19
N PRO A 519 -23.97 0.22 13.28
CA PRO A 519 -24.84 -0.23 12.20
C PRO A 519 -24.18 -1.40 11.45
N PHE A 520 -24.97 -2.41 11.08
CA PHE A 520 -24.46 -3.65 10.50
C PHE A 520 -23.50 -3.45 9.31
N HIS A 521 -23.79 -2.46 8.44
CA HIS A 521 -22.98 -2.11 7.26
C HIS A 521 -21.67 -1.37 7.57
N LEU A 522 -21.45 -0.96 8.83
CA LEU A 522 -20.21 -0.33 9.30
C LEU A 522 -19.37 -1.26 10.18
N ARG A 523 -19.82 -2.49 10.44
CA ARG A 523 -19.07 -3.44 11.25
C ARG A 523 -17.78 -3.88 10.51
N PRO A 524 -16.63 -4.03 11.20
CA PRO A 524 -15.38 -4.40 10.55
C PRO A 524 -15.45 -5.74 9.81
N ALA A 525 -15.04 -5.77 8.54
CA ALA A 525 -15.13 -6.97 7.70
C ALA A 525 -14.30 -8.16 8.19
N ARG A 526 -13.20 -7.90 8.92
CA ARG A 526 -12.27 -8.92 9.46
C ARG A 526 -12.52 -9.25 10.93
N LEU A 527 -13.72 -8.94 11.44
CA LEU A 527 -14.04 -9.19 12.85
C LEU A 527 -14.01 -10.70 13.19
N ASP A 528 -14.32 -11.55 12.22
CA ASP A 528 -14.25 -13.01 12.28
C ASP A 528 -12.82 -13.56 12.48
N LEU A 529 -11.79 -12.77 12.17
CA LEU A 529 -10.38 -13.13 12.37
C LEU A 529 -9.85 -12.76 13.76
N LEU A 530 -10.69 -12.18 14.64
CA LEU A 530 -10.26 -11.81 15.99
C LEU A 530 -9.83 -13.08 16.75
N PRO A 531 -8.60 -13.14 17.31
CA PRO A 531 -8.11 -14.33 18.00
C PRO A 531 -8.96 -14.58 19.26
N CYS A 532 -9.82 -15.59 19.19
CA CYS A 532 -10.65 -16.07 20.29
C CYS A 532 -10.35 -17.54 20.53
N GLN A 533 -10.30 -17.97 21.79
CA GLN A 533 -10.20 -19.40 22.07
C GLN A 533 -11.52 -20.10 21.69
N PRO A 534 -11.49 -21.25 21.00
CA PRO A 534 -12.70 -21.92 20.50
C PRO A 534 -13.76 -22.20 21.58
N GLU A 535 -13.33 -22.45 22.81
CA GLU A 535 -14.20 -22.77 23.94
C GLU A 535 -14.69 -21.53 24.71
N ALA A 536 -14.11 -20.36 24.44
CA ALA A 536 -14.36 -19.16 25.23
C ALA A 536 -15.68 -18.44 24.83
N PRO A 537 -16.30 -17.71 25.78
CA PRO A 537 -17.52 -16.92 25.50
C PRO A 537 -17.39 -15.95 24.33
N SER A 538 -16.23 -15.34 24.13
CA SER A 538 -15.91 -14.42 23.04
C SER A 538 -16.08 -15.07 21.67
N CYS A 539 -15.65 -16.32 21.50
CA CYS A 539 -15.81 -17.05 20.25
C CYS A 539 -17.30 -17.25 19.90
N ARG A 540 -18.14 -17.56 20.90
CA ARG A 540 -19.58 -17.71 20.70
C ARG A 540 -20.24 -16.37 20.37
N GLN A 541 -19.94 -15.31 21.13
CA GLN A 541 -20.48 -13.97 20.88
C GLN A 541 -20.03 -13.42 19.52
N LEU A 542 -18.79 -13.69 19.12
CA LEU A 542 -18.28 -13.33 17.81
C LEU A 542 -19.04 -14.05 16.70
N ALA A 543 -19.20 -15.37 16.81
CA ALA A 543 -19.94 -16.17 15.84
C ALA A 543 -21.41 -15.71 15.73
N ASP A 544 -22.05 -15.38 16.86
CA ASP A 544 -23.41 -14.87 16.90
C ASP A 544 -23.50 -13.47 16.28
N LEU A 545 -22.55 -12.57 16.56
CA LEU A 545 -22.50 -11.24 15.94
C LEU A 545 -22.26 -11.33 14.43
N VAL A 546 -21.37 -12.21 13.97
CA VAL A 546 -21.14 -12.45 12.53
C VAL A 546 -22.41 -12.99 11.87
N ARG A 547 -23.08 -13.96 12.49
CA ARG A 547 -24.36 -14.51 12.01
C ARG A 547 -25.46 -13.44 11.99
N GLN A 548 -25.58 -12.64 13.04
CA GLN A 548 -26.52 -11.53 13.13
C GLN A 548 -26.23 -10.49 12.04
N THR A 549 -24.97 -10.10 11.84
CA THR A 549 -24.57 -9.16 10.79
C THR A 549 -24.97 -9.66 9.41
N ARG A 550 -24.72 -10.94 9.11
CA ARG A 550 -25.16 -11.58 7.86
C ARG A 550 -26.69 -11.60 7.75
N GLN A 551 -27.39 -11.96 8.82
CA GLN A 551 -28.86 -11.98 8.83
C GLN A 551 -29.46 -10.58 8.68
N GLU A 552 -28.86 -9.55 9.27
CA GLU A 552 -29.27 -8.15 9.12
C GLU A 552 -29.03 -7.65 7.69
N HIS A 553 -27.90 -8.03 7.07
CA HIS A 553 -27.68 -7.82 5.64
C HIS A 553 -28.75 -8.50 4.78
N LEU A 554 -29.08 -9.78 5.06
CA LEU A 554 -30.12 -10.52 4.36
C LEU A 554 -31.51 -9.95 4.60
N ASN A 555 -31.84 -9.56 5.83
CA ASN A 555 -33.14 -8.96 6.17
C ASN A 555 -33.28 -7.57 5.56
N TRP A 556 -32.20 -6.79 5.57
CA TRP A 556 -32.16 -5.51 4.86
C TRP A 556 -32.36 -5.72 3.37
N ALA A 557 -31.75 -6.75 2.77
CA ALA A 557 -32.02 -7.15 1.39
C ALA A 557 -33.50 -7.48 1.16
N ILE A 558 -34.08 -8.35 2.00
CA ILE A 558 -35.46 -8.84 1.87
C ILE A 558 -36.48 -7.71 2.11
N GLN A 559 -36.31 -6.88 3.13
CA GLN A 559 -37.20 -5.75 3.42
C GLN A 559 -37.11 -4.68 2.33
N SER A 560 -35.92 -4.48 1.77
CA SER A 560 -35.71 -3.68 0.57
C SER A 560 -36.21 -4.38 -0.70
N ARG A 561 -36.84 -5.57 -0.63
CA ARG A 561 -37.63 -6.20 -1.71
C ARG A 561 -39.13 -6.15 -1.41
N THR A 562 -39.55 -6.35 -0.16
CA THR A 562 -40.98 -6.33 0.25
C THR A 562 -41.60 -4.92 0.21
N ARG A 563 -40.81 -3.86 0.48
CA ARG A 563 -41.28 -2.47 0.37
C ARG A 563 -41.48 -2.02 -1.09
N GLN A 564 -40.75 -2.58 -2.06
CA GLN A 564 -41.06 -2.48 -3.50
C GLN A 564 -42.43 -3.10 -3.82
N ALA A 565 -42.65 -4.35 -3.36
CA ALA A 565 -43.82 -5.14 -3.74
C ALA A 565 -45.15 -4.54 -3.24
N THR A 566 -45.14 -3.98 -2.03
CA THR A 566 -46.32 -3.33 -1.42
C THR A 566 -46.50 -1.88 -1.88
N GLY A 567 -45.44 -1.19 -2.33
CA GLY A 567 -45.53 0.14 -2.95
C GLY A 567 -46.06 0.14 -4.39
N ALA A 568 -46.01 -1.00 -5.09
CA ALA A 568 -46.56 -1.18 -6.44
C ALA A 568 -48.04 -1.60 -6.46
N GLY A 569 -48.61 -2.01 -5.32
CA GLY A 569 -50.03 -2.40 -5.17
C GLY A 569 -50.95 -1.29 -4.63
N ALA A 570 -50.45 -0.06 -4.48
CA ALA A 570 -51.20 1.10 -4.00
C ALA A 570 -51.15 2.28 -5.00
N ARG A 571 -51.07 1.99 -6.30
CA ARG A 571 -51.37 2.94 -7.38
C ARG A 571 -52.38 2.33 -8.34
#